data_AF-A0A9E4G2K0-F1
#
_entry.id   AF-A0A9E4G2K0-F1
#
_cell.length_a   1.000
_cell.length_b   1.000
_cell.length_c   1.000
_cell.angle_alpha   90.00
_cell.angle_beta   90.00
_cell.angle_gamma   90.00
#
_symmetry.space_group_name_H-M   'P 1'
#
loop_
_entity.id
_entity.type
_entity.pdbx_description
1 polymer ?
#
loop_
_entity_poly.entity_id
_entity_poly.type
_entity_poly.pdbx_seq_one_letter_code
_entity_poly.pdbx_strand_id
1 'polypeptide(L)' 'MNVASNCPFSTSFDPLDLSDPFPLLARARLEQPVFYSPAIDYWVVTRYADIKAIFRDHET' A
#
# COMPACT_ATOMS: atom_id res chain seq x y z
N MET A 1 -9.51 16.07 -2.57
CA MET A 1 -8.39 15.42 -3.31
C MET A 1 -8.74 13.95 -3.46
N ASN A 2 -9.28 13.55 -4.63
CA ASN A 2 -9.80 12.21 -4.85
C ASN A 2 -8.78 11.34 -5.61
N VAL A 3 -7.64 11.07 -4.97
CA VAL A 3 -6.55 10.28 -5.56
C VAL A 3 -6.90 8.78 -5.58
N ALA A 4 -7.86 8.36 -4.75
CA ALA A 4 -8.25 6.95 -4.62
C ALA A 4 -8.99 6.40 -5.85
N SER A 5 -9.72 7.24 -6.61
CA SER A 5 -10.59 6.77 -7.70
C SER A 5 -9.88 6.30 -8.97
N ASN A 6 -8.58 6.52 -9.13
CA ASN A 6 -7.83 6.12 -10.34
C ASN A 6 -6.59 5.25 -10.07
N CYS A 7 -6.44 4.75 -8.84
CA CYS A 7 -5.36 3.85 -8.44
C CYS A 7 -5.71 2.41 -8.83
N PRO A 8 -4.89 1.69 -9.63
CA PRO A 8 -5.16 0.30 -9.97
C PRO A 8 -4.99 -0.66 -8.78
N PHE A 9 -4.24 -0.27 -7.74
CA PHE A 9 -3.97 -1.10 -6.57
C PHE A 9 -5.07 -0.99 -5.49
N SER A 10 -5.87 0.08 -5.48
CA SER A 10 -6.85 0.32 -4.41
C SER A 10 -7.97 -0.73 -4.41
N THR A 11 -8.33 -1.28 -5.57
CA THR A 11 -9.40 -2.27 -5.74
C THR A 11 -8.91 -3.70 -5.89
N SER A 12 -7.66 -3.90 -6.34
CA SER A 12 -7.09 -5.25 -6.55
C SER A 12 -6.28 -5.79 -5.38
N PHE A 13 -6.00 -4.97 -4.36
CA PHE A 13 -5.26 -5.41 -3.18
C PHE A 13 -6.19 -6.09 -2.16
N ASP A 14 -6.04 -7.41 -2.02
CA ASP A 14 -6.59 -8.20 -0.91
C ASP A 14 -5.44 -8.58 0.04
N PRO A 15 -5.39 -8.03 1.27
CA PRO A 15 -4.33 -8.36 2.23
C PRO A 15 -4.49 -9.74 2.86
N LEU A 16 -5.63 -10.40 2.70
CA LEU A 16 -5.90 -11.74 3.26
C LEU A 16 -5.56 -12.87 2.28
N ASP A 17 -5.39 -12.55 0.99
CA ASP A 17 -4.83 -13.49 0.02
C ASP A 17 -3.30 -13.57 0.15
N LEU A 18 -2.85 -14.57 0.91
CA LEU A 18 -1.44 -14.85 1.14
C LEU A 18 -0.85 -15.89 0.18
N SER A 19 -1.60 -16.30 -0.85
CA SER A 19 -1.18 -17.36 -1.77
C SER A 19 0.05 -16.96 -2.61
N ASP A 20 0.06 -15.72 -3.13
CA ASP A 20 1.20 -15.14 -3.85
C ASP A 20 1.20 -13.58 -3.80
N PRO A 21 1.51 -12.97 -2.64
CA PRO A 21 1.39 -11.52 -2.48
C PRO A 21 2.55 -10.74 -3.12
N PHE A 22 3.70 -11.38 -3.34
CA PHE A 22 4.94 -10.67 -3.69
C PHE A 22 4.94 -9.98 -5.06
N PRO A 23 4.36 -10.55 -6.14
CA PRO A 23 4.30 -9.88 -7.44
C PRO A 23 3.50 -8.57 -7.41
N LEU A 24 2.33 -8.58 -6.76
CA LEU A 24 1.51 -7.38 -6.60
C LEU A 24 2.27 -6.33 -5.79
N LEU A 25 2.87 -6.71 -4.66
CA LEU A 25 3.65 -5.80 -3.82
C LEU A 25 4.88 -5.24 -4.55
N ALA A 26 5.53 -6.03 -5.41
CA ALA A 26 6.65 -5.58 -6.23
C ALA A 26 6.22 -4.51 -7.24
N ARG A 27 5.08 -4.73 -7.90
CA ARG A 27 4.51 -3.75 -8.83
C ARG A 27 4.08 -2.48 -8.12
N ALA A 28 3.42 -2.59 -6.97
CA ALA A 28 3.02 -1.44 -6.15
C ALA A 28 4.23 -0.58 -5.76
N ARG A 29 5.36 -1.18 -5.35
CA ARG A 29 6.58 -0.42 -5.01
C ARG A 29 7.12 0.44 -6.15
N LEU A 30 6.98 -0.04 -7.39
CA LEU A 30 7.47 0.62 -8.60
C LEU A 30 6.50 1.71 -9.08
N GLU A 31 5.22 1.38 -9.21
CA GLU A 31 4.22 2.23 -9.85
C GLU A 31 3.54 3.18 -8.87
N GLN A 32 3.12 2.69 -7.70
CA GLN A 32 2.36 3.46 -6.72
C GLN A 32 2.60 2.94 -5.29
N PRO A 33 3.69 3.38 -4.63
CA PRO A 33 4.18 2.77 -3.40
C PRO A 33 3.31 3.04 -2.17
N VAL A 34 2.44 4.05 -2.26
CA VAL A 34 1.46 4.44 -1.23
C VAL A 34 0.09 4.56 -1.91
N PHE A 35 -0.89 3.80 -1.41
CA PHE A 35 -2.25 3.86 -1.90
C PHE A 35 -3.25 3.56 -0.78
N TYR A 36 -4.46 4.07 -0.90
CA TYR A 36 -5.54 3.75 0.03
C TYR A 36 -6.30 2.51 -0.48
N SER A 37 -6.58 1.56 0.40
CA SER A 37 -7.41 0.39 0.12
C SER A 37 -8.77 0.53 0.81
N PRO A 38 -9.86 0.79 0.07
CA PRO A 38 -11.20 0.86 0.64
C PRO A 38 -11.69 -0.49 1.21
N ALA A 39 -11.13 -1.61 0.75
CA ALA A 39 -11.51 -2.94 1.23
C ALA A 39 -11.19 -3.16 2.71
N ILE A 40 -10.14 -2.49 3.20
CA ILE A 40 -9.71 -2.57 4.60
C ILE A 40 -9.76 -1.23 5.34
N ASP A 41 -10.02 -0.12 4.65
CA ASP A 41 -9.99 1.25 5.20
C ASP A 41 -8.61 1.66 5.76
N TYR A 42 -7.54 1.35 5.01
CA TYR A 42 -6.17 1.72 5.39
C TYR A 42 -5.37 2.30 4.23
N TRP A 43 -4.38 3.12 4.59
CA TRP A 43 -3.25 3.44 3.71
C TRP A 43 -2.25 2.29 3.72
N VAL A 44 -1.96 1.77 2.53
CA VAL A 44 -0.98 0.72 2.27
C VAL A 44 0.33 1.37 1.82
N VAL A 45 1.41 1.07 2.52
CA VAL A 45 2.77 1.56 2.22
C VAL A 45 3.66 0.35 1.94
N THR A 46 4.34 0.35 0.79
CA THR A 46 5.05 -0.85 0.30
C THR A 46 6.57 -0.72 0.21
N ARG A 47 7.12 0.51 0.26
CA ARG A 47 8.57 0.75 0.22
C ARG A 47 9.19 0.58 1.60
N TYR A 48 10.28 -0.19 1.66
CA TYR A 48 11.00 -0.43 2.91
C TYR A 48 11.47 0.86 3.60
N ALA A 49 11.99 1.83 2.84
CA ALA A 49 12.46 3.10 3.38
C ALA A 49 11.33 3.89 4.05
N ASP A 50 10.16 3.98 3.41
CA ASP A 50 8.98 4.70 3.92
C ASP A 50 8.42 4.03 5.18
N ILE A 51 8.29 2.69 5.15
CA ILE A 51 7.88 1.91 6.32
C ILE A 51 8.84 2.17 7.50
N LYS A 52 10.15 2.06 7.26
CA LYS A 52 11.15 2.27 8.30
C LYS A 52 11.13 3.70 8.84
N ALA A 53 10.87 4.71 8.02
CA ALA A 53 10.74 6.09 8.44
C ALA A 53 9.50 6.27 9.34
N ILE A 54 8.34 5.76 8.91
CA ILE A 54 7.08 5.79 9.67
C ILE A 54 7.26 5.15 11.05
N PHE A 55 7.86 3.96 11.11
CA PHE A 55 8.09 3.27 12.39
C PHE A 55 9.06 3.99 13.34
N ARG A 56 9.90 4.91 12.84
CA ARG A 56 10.80 5.71 13.68
C ARG A 56 10.15 7.00 14.17
N ASP A 57 9.19 7.52 13.40
CA ASP A 57 8.42 8.74 13.69
C ASP A 57 7.19 8.41 14.56
N HIS A 58 7.45 7.94 15.79
CA HIS A 58 6.41 7.49 16.73
C HIS A 58 6.12 8.50 17.84
N GLU A 59 6.90 9.58 17.93
CA GLU A 59 6.64 10.66 18.88
C GLU A 59 5.51 11.55 18.32
N THR A 60 4.52 11.83 19.16
CA THR A 60 3.32 12.63 18.85
C THR A 60 3.18 13.78 19.82
#